data_AF-G8BYM6-F1
#
_entry.id   AF-G8BYM6-F1
#
_cell.length_a   1.000
_cell.length_b   1.000
_cell.length_c   1.000
_cell.angle_alpha   90.00
_cell.angle_beta   90.00
_cell.angle_gamma   90.00
#
_symmetry.space_group_name_H-M   'P 1'
#
loop_
_entity.id
_entity.type
_entity.pdbx_description
1 polymer ?
#
loop_
_entity_poly.entity_id
_entity_poly.type
_entity_poly.pdbx_seq_one_letter_code
_entity_poly.pdbx_strand_id
1 'polypeptide(L)'
;MSSLTELFKQYVNIIEESQQNITSVKKSQEEVSKDDYIVDKSSFKHLKDSFLTECSDLMKYLRELRKVLATLEPQYNADSKMSEMDKDDFDTEFRLQLQQYVSKFKHLQKYENERQQLIETQIIANKNSFLNFLNGTNPETIELHYKSVNEFRLGVLRSLSIWLNKISNQFTNLQQERIAFQRKFEALDLNSDFNITPPSFEVEPPVLLSVSQSQPQESVQDEIKHYNEAMSKLSQEQIQLLETEHEELLNMKNDQLKKVENINKTIMEVVSLQNELASHLSVQSQNINNMMDNQDDIEVNIKQGNKQLTKAQKKAGKAAKLTTYSAIFIGILLLLLDYIS
;
A
#
# COMPACT_ATOMS: atom_id res chain seq x y z
N MET A 1 8.36 42.63 -9.74
CA MET A 1 7.73 41.29 -9.75
C MET A 1 7.29 41.02 -11.18
N SER A 2 8.16 40.39 -11.98
CA SER A 2 7.95 40.23 -13.43
C SER A 2 6.80 39.26 -13.69
N SER A 3 5.85 39.70 -14.52
CA SER A 3 4.62 38.97 -14.87
C SER A 3 4.94 37.75 -15.73
N LEU A 4 5.17 36.60 -15.07
CA LEU A 4 5.37 35.27 -15.69
C LEU A 4 4.26 34.90 -16.68
N THR A 5 3.07 35.50 -16.56
CA THR A 5 1.93 35.30 -17.46
C THR A 5 2.15 35.84 -18.88
N GLU A 6 2.87 36.95 -19.04
CA GLU A 6 3.18 37.53 -20.37
C GLU A 6 4.19 36.65 -21.12
N LEU A 7 5.24 36.21 -20.42
CA LEU A 7 6.26 35.31 -20.97
C LEU A 7 5.65 33.95 -21.36
N PHE A 8 4.75 33.42 -20.52
CA PHE A 8 4.02 32.19 -20.81
C PHE A 8 3.13 32.32 -22.05
N LYS A 9 2.40 33.42 -22.19
CA LYS A 9 1.59 33.70 -23.40
C LYS A 9 2.47 33.79 -24.66
N GLN A 10 3.67 34.36 -24.54
CA GLN A 10 4.60 34.44 -25.65
C GLN A 10 5.10 33.06 -26.09
N TYR A 11 5.41 32.16 -25.14
CA TYR A 11 5.75 30.78 -25.46
C TYR A 11 4.58 29.99 -26.05
N VAL A 12 3.36 30.20 -25.55
CA VAL A 12 2.15 29.57 -26.11
C VAL A 12 1.91 30.03 -27.55
N ASN A 13 2.03 31.32 -27.84
CA ASN A 13 1.89 31.84 -29.21
C ASN A 13 2.95 31.27 -30.17
N ILE A 14 4.21 31.15 -29.73
CA ILE A 14 5.28 30.54 -30.54
C ILE A 14 4.97 29.07 -30.84
N ILE A 15 4.40 28.35 -29.86
CA ILE A 15 3.98 26.95 -30.04
C ILE A 15 2.79 26.86 -31.00
N GLU A 16 1.80 27.75 -30.91
CA GLU A 16 0.66 27.80 -31.83
C GLU A 16 1.07 28.19 -33.27
N GLU A 17 1.98 29.15 -33.45
CA GLU A 17 2.55 29.49 -34.77
C GLU A 17 3.35 28.32 -35.36
N SER A 18 4.08 27.58 -34.52
CA SER A 18 4.79 26.37 -34.97
C SER A 18 3.81 25.26 -35.40
N GLN A 19 2.66 25.13 -34.73
CA GLN A 19 1.62 24.17 -35.09
C GLN A 19 0.87 24.56 -36.37
N GLN A 20 0.62 25.85 -36.60
CA GLN A 20 0.00 26.34 -37.84
C GLN A 20 0.92 26.11 -39.05
N ASN A 21 2.24 26.31 -38.91
CA ASN A 21 3.23 25.97 -39.93
C ASN A 21 3.33 24.45 -40.19
N ILE A 22 3.11 23.60 -39.18
CA ILE A 22 3.01 22.15 -39.37
C ILE A 22 1.70 21.76 -40.07
N THR A 23 0.62 22.53 -39.87
CA THR A 23 -0.71 22.27 -40.45
C THR A 23 -0.77 22.65 -41.94
N SER A 24 -0.07 23.72 -42.37
CA SER A 24 0.09 24.07 -43.79
C SER A 24 0.99 23.07 -44.54
N VAL A 25 1.96 22.45 -43.87
CA VAL A 25 2.74 21.32 -44.44
C VAL A 25 1.90 20.03 -44.51
N LYS A 26 1.02 19.77 -43.54
CA LYS A 26 0.09 18.61 -43.57
C LYS A 26 -0.95 18.69 -44.68
N LYS A 27 -1.47 19.88 -45.00
CA LYS A 27 -2.47 20.07 -46.08
C LYS A 27 -1.93 19.75 -47.48
N SER A 28 -0.60 19.80 -47.66
CA SER A 28 0.06 19.42 -48.92
C SER A 28 0.37 17.91 -48.99
N GLN A 29 0.08 17.14 -47.94
CA GLN A 29 0.31 15.69 -47.85
C GLN A 29 -1.00 14.87 -47.72
N GLU A 30 -2.16 15.51 -47.63
CA GLU A 30 -3.46 14.85 -47.40
C GLU A 30 -4.13 14.26 -48.65
N GLU A 31 -3.60 14.46 -49.86
CA GLU A 31 -4.18 13.86 -51.09
C GLU A 31 -3.59 12.50 -51.49
N VAL A 32 -2.61 11.96 -50.76
CA VAL A 32 -2.08 10.61 -51.04
C VAL A 32 -2.04 9.77 -49.77
N SER A 33 -2.70 8.61 -49.86
CA SER A 33 -2.74 7.51 -48.88
C SER A 33 -3.80 7.60 -47.78
N LYS A 34 -5.07 7.44 -48.20
CA LYS A 34 -5.97 6.50 -47.52
C LYS A 34 -5.50 5.07 -47.83
N ASP A 35 -4.46 4.61 -47.15
CA ASP A 35 -4.15 3.18 -47.08
C ASP A 35 -3.93 2.85 -45.60
N ASP A 36 -4.94 2.16 -45.06
CA ASP A 36 -4.94 1.32 -43.88
C ASP A 36 -3.70 1.39 -42.97
N TYR A 37 -3.87 2.09 -41.85
CA TYR A 37 -3.08 1.86 -40.63
C TYR A 37 -3.41 0.46 -40.06
N ILE A 38 -2.95 -0.60 -40.72
CA ILE A 38 -2.75 -1.89 -40.07
C ILE A 38 -1.36 -1.83 -39.45
N VAL A 39 -1.26 -1.09 -38.35
CA VAL A 39 -0.30 -1.49 -37.31
C VAL A 39 -0.85 -2.81 -36.82
N ASP A 40 -0.14 -3.88 -37.12
CA ASP A 40 -0.46 -5.21 -36.65
C ASP A 40 -0.48 -5.22 -35.11
N LYS A 41 -1.64 -4.92 -34.54
CA LYS A 41 -1.93 -5.00 -33.10
C LYS A 41 -1.76 -6.42 -32.55
N SER A 42 -1.53 -7.42 -33.42
CA SER A 42 -1.42 -8.82 -33.04
C SER A 42 -0.03 -9.19 -32.48
N SER A 43 1.02 -8.42 -32.75
CA SER A 43 2.39 -8.75 -32.32
C SER A 43 2.66 -8.44 -30.84
N PHE A 44 1.90 -7.49 -30.27
CA PHE A 44 1.92 -7.19 -28.83
C PHE A 44 0.59 -7.65 -28.23
N LYS A 45 0.49 -8.96 -27.94
CA LYS A 45 -0.59 -9.48 -27.09
C LYS A 45 -0.51 -8.78 -25.73
N HIS A 46 -1.30 -7.71 -25.56
CA HIS A 46 -1.70 -7.27 -24.22
C HIS A 46 -2.31 -8.49 -23.54
N LEU A 47 -1.63 -9.05 -22.54
CA LEU A 47 -2.26 -9.97 -21.61
C LEU A 47 -3.38 -9.17 -20.94
N LYS A 48 -4.63 -9.37 -21.39
CA LYS A 48 -5.81 -8.90 -20.66
C LYS A 48 -5.93 -9.77 -19.43
N ASP A 49 -5.22 -9.42 -18.37
CA ASP A 49 -5.39 -10.01 -17.06
C ASP A 49 -6.22 -9.09 -16.16
N SER A 50 -6.80 -9.68 -15.11
CA SER A 50 -7.59 -8.95 -14.11
C SER A 50 -6.70 -8.23 -13.09
N PHE A 51 -5.37 -8.25 -13.23
CA PHE A 51 -4.46 -7.76 -12.20
C PHE A 51 -4.70 -6.29 -11.85
N LEU A 52 -4.76 -5.43 -12.88
CA LEU A 52 -4.95 -4.00 -12.67
C LEU A 52 -6.35 -3.66 -12.13
N THR A 53 -7.37 -4.43 -12.51
CA THR A 53 -8.73 -4.29 -11.97
C THR A 53 -8.78 -4.69 -10.50
N GLU A 54 -8.17 -5.82 -10.14
CA GLU A 54 -8.08 -6.28 -8.74
C GLU A 54 -7.27 -5.33 -7.85
N CYS A 55 -6.17 -4.76 -8.37
CA CYS A 55 -5.41 -3.72 -7.69
C CYS A 55 -6.25 -2.45 -7.47
N SER A 56 -7.03 -2.04 -8.47
CA SER A 56 -7.93 -0.89 -8.37
C SER A 56 -9.01 -1.12 -7.31
N ASP A 57 -9.59 -2.32 -7.27
CA ASP A 57 -10.62 -2.67 -6.30
C ASP A 57 -10.06 -2.74 -4.88
N LEU A 58 -8.88 -3.35 -4.69
CA LEU A 58 -8.18 -3.30 -3.40
C LEU A 58 -7.93 -1.85 -2.95
N MET A 59 -7.52 -0.98 -3.86
CA MET A 59 -7.30 0.44 -3.56
C MET A 59 -8.60 1.19 -3.21
N LYS A 60 -9.75 0.79 -3.77
CA LYS A 60 -11.07 1.32 -3.35
C LYS A 60 -11.39 0.87 -1.93
N TYR A 61 -11.25 -0.43 -1.63
CA TYR A 61 -11.51 -0.96 -0.30
C TYR A 61 -10.60 -0.34 0.77
N LEU A 62 -9.31 -0.14 0.49
CA LEU A 62 -8.39 0.56 1.40
C LEU A 62 -8.80 2.01 1.66
N ARG A 63 -9.34 2.70 0.64
CA ARG A 63 -9.85 4.07 0.82
C ARG A 63 -11.10 4.10 1.70
N GLU A 64 -12.03 3.17 1.52
CA GLU A 64 -13.21 3.07 2.38
C GLU A 64 -12.82 2.71 3.82
N LEU A 65 -11.92 1.74 4.02
CA LEU A 65 -11.40 1.38 5.35
C LEU A 65 -10.76 2.59 6.04
N ARG A 66 -9.97 3.38 5.32
CA ARG A 66 -9.37 4.60 5.86
C ARG A 66 -10.42 5.66 6.21
N LYS A 67 -11.48 5.81 5.43
CA LYS A 67 -12.57 6.75 5.75
C LYS A 67 -13.29 6.34 7.03
N VAL A 68 -13.58 5.04 7.17
CA VAL A 68 -14.17 4.47 8.38
C VAL A 68 -13.28 4.77 9.59
N LEU A 69 -11.98 4.48 9.47
CA LEU A 69 -11.00 4.76 10.51
C LEU A 69 -10.98 6.25 10.89
N ALA A 70 -10.91 7.15 9.92
CA ALA A 70 -10.88 8.60 10.17
C ALA A 70 -12.19 9.15 10.77
N THR A 71 -13.32 8.51 10.49
CA THR A 71 -14.64 8.92 11.03
C THR A 71 -14.83 8.42 12.46
N LEU A 72 -14.26 7.26 12.78
CA LEU A 72 -14.38 6.62 14.09
C LEU A 72 -13.27 7.04 15.06
N GLU A 73 -12.09 7.43 14.59
CA GLU A 73 -10.99 7.97 15.41
C GLU A 73 -11.45 8.99 16.49
N PRO A 74 -12.21 10.05 16.17
CA PRO A 74 -12.69 10.99 17.20
C PRO A 74 -13.73 10.40 18.16
N GLN A 75 -14.45 9.34 17.77
CA GLN A 75 -15.44 8.67 18.61
C GLN A 75 -14.77 7.61 19.50
N TYR A 76 -13.74 6.96 18.99
CA TYR A 76 -12.91 5.97 19.69
C TYR A 76 -12.15 6.61 20.86
N ASN A 77 -11.62 7.82 20.64
CA ASN A 77 -10.92 8.60 21.66
C ASN A 77 -11.85 9.33 22.64
N ALA A 78 -13.16 9.42 22.35
CA ALA A 78 -14.13 10.03 23.24
C ALA A 78 -14.82 8.98 24.11
N ASP A 79 -14.45 8.90 25.39
CA ASP A 79 -15.00 7.93 26.35
C ASP A 79 -16.53 7.98 26.52
N SER A 80 -17.16 9.10 26.13
CA SER A 80 -18.59 9.32 26.30
C SER A 80 -19.48 8.72 25.20
N LYS A 81 -18.94 8.34 24.04
CA LYS A 81 -19.78 8.03 22.85
C LYS A 81 -19.82 6.56 22.46
N MET A 82 -18.86 5.74 22.88
CA MET A 82 -18.70 4.37 22.41
C MET A 82 -18.35 3.47 23.60
N SER A 83 -19.13 2.40 23.79
CA SER A 83 -18.88 1.44 24.87
C SER A 83 -17.54 0.72 24.66
N GLU A 84 -16.93 0.26 25.74
CA GLU A 84 -15.70 -0.53 25.67
C GLU A 84 -15.89 -1.81 24.83
N MET A 85 -17.09 -2.39 24.84
CA MET A 85 -17.44 -3.54 24.02
C MET A 85 -17.54 -3.20 22.52
N ASP A 86 -18.12 -2.03 22.19
CA ASP A 86 -18.17 -1.57 20.80
C ASP A 86 -16.75 -1.32 20.24
N LYS A 87 -15.82 -0.89 21.10
CA LYS A 87 -14.40 -0.68 20.74
C LYS A 87 -13.70 -2.01 20.44
N ASP A 88 -13.98 -3.04 21.23
CA ASP A 88 -13.43 -4.38 21.02
C ASP A 88 -13.98 -5.03 19.74
N ASP A 89 -15.27 -4.85 19.46
CA ASP A 89 -15.90 -5.33 18.23
C ASP A 89 -15.30 -4.63 17.01
N PHE A 90 -15.17 -3.29 17.06
CA PHE A 90 -14.52 -2.52 16.00
C PHE A 90 -13.07 -2.96 15.79
N ASP A 91 -12.28 -3.12 16.85
CA ASP A 91 -10.88 -3.53 16.76
C ASP A 91 -10.76 -4.92 16.11
N THR A 92 -11.70 -5.82 16.43
CA THR A 92 -11.77 -7.16 15.86
C THR A 92 -12.14 -7.12 14.38
N GLU A 93 -13.20 -6.41 14.01
CA GLU A 93 -13.65 -6.28 12.62
C GLU A 93 -12.59 -5.61 11.75
N PHE A 94 -12.01 -4.51 12.23
CA PHE A 94 -10.97 -3.77 11.52
C PHE A 94 -9.74 -4.65 11.27
N ARG A 95 -9.29 -5.38 12.31
CA ARG A 95 -8.18 -6.33 12.18
C ARG A 95 -8.48 -7.39 11.13
N LEU A 96 -9.66 -8.00 11.16
CA LEU A 96 -10.04 -9.04 10.20
C LEU A 96 -10.06 -8.50 8.76
N GLN A 97 -10.61 -7.30 8.54
CA GLN A 97 -10.61 -6.66 7.23
C GLN A 97 -9.18 -6.34 6.75
N LEU A 98 -8.34 -5.81 7.63
CA LEU A 98 -6.93 -5.54 7.32
C LEU A 98 -6.19 -6.83 6.94
N GLN A 99 -6.39 -7.93 7.68
CA GLN A 99 -5.82 -9.24 7.36
C GLN A 99 -6.27 -9.76 5.99
N GLN A 100 -7.55 -9.61 5.65
CA GLN A 100 -8.08 -9.98 4.33
C GLN A 100 -7.43 -9.17 3.21
N TYR A 101 -7.27 -7.86 3.40
CA TYR A 101 -6.64 -6.98 2.40
C TYR A 101 -5.15 -7.26 2.23
N VAL A 102 -4.43 -7.54 3.32
CA VAL A 102 -3.04 -7.99 3.26
C VAL A 102 -2.93 -9.34 2.55
N SER A 103 -3.85 -10.27 2.81
CA SER A 103 -3.87 -11.57 2.12
C SER A 103 -4.16 -11.43 0.63
N LYS A 104 -5.10 -10.57 0.24
CA LYS A 104 -5.38 -10.23 -1.17
C LYS A 104 -4.16 -9.60 -1.84
N PHE A 105 -3.48 -8.68 -1.14
CA PHE A 105 -2.24 -8.08 -1.61
C PHE A 105 -1.15 -9.14 -1.86
N LYS A 106 -0.95 -10.09 -0.94
CA LYS A 106 0.01 -11.20 -1.13
C LYS A 106 -0.32 -12.06 -2.34
N HIS A 107 -1.59 -12.33 -2.58
CA HIS A 107 -2.02 -13.08 -3.76
C HIS A 107 -1.66 -12.34 -5.06
N LEU A 108 -1.91 -11.03 -5.12
CA LEU A 108 -1.54 -10.18 -6.25
C LEU A 108 -0.02 -10.12 -6.46
N GLN A 109 0.74 -10.06 -5.37
CA GLN A 109 2.21 -10.09 -5.44
C GLN A 109 2.73 -11.44 -5.94
N LYS A 110 2.18 -12.55 -5.46
CA LYS A 110 2.53 -13.89 -5.92
C LYS A 110 2.24 -14.06 -7.40
N TYR A 111 1.06 -13.62 -7.85
CA TYR A 111 0.68 -13.62 -9.27
C TYR A 111 1.70 -12.86 -10.12
N GLU A 112 2.11 -11.67 -9.69
CA GLU A 112 3.07 -10.86 -10.45
C GLU A 112 4.46 -11.50 -10.48
N ASN A 113 4.91 -12.13 -9.39
CA ASN A 113 6.16 -12.88 -9.36
C ASN A 113 6.13 -14.08 -10.32
N GLU A 114 5.05 -14.85 -10.34
CA GLU A 114 4.88 -15.99 -11.26
C GLU A 114 4.86 -15.51 -12.72
N ARG A 115 4.20 -14.39 -13.00
CA ARG A 115 4.18 -13.77 -14.34
C ARG A 115 5.59 -13.37 -14.79
N GLN A 116 6.36 -12.73 -13.93
CA GLN A 116 7.74 -12.34 -14.23
C GLN A 116 8.61 -13.55 -14.59
N GLN A 117 8.54 -14.62 -13.79
CA GLN A 117 9.28 -15.86 -14.02
C GLN A 117 8.89 -16.52 -15.35
N LEU A 118 7.59 -16.53 -15.69
CA LEU A 118 7.11 -17.09 -16.95
C LEU A 118 7.56 -16.26 -18.15
N ILE A 119 7.53 -14.93 -18.07
CA ILE A 119 8.01 -14.04 -19.14
C ILE A 119 9.51 -14.24 -19.37
N GLU A 120 10.30 -14.29 -18.29
CA GLU A 120 11.75 -14.52 -18.38
C GLU A 120 12.05 -15.87 -19.03
N THR A 121 11.36 -16.93 -18.60
CA THR A 121 11.60 -18.29 -19.10
C THR A 121 11.10 -18.49 -20.54
N GLN A 122 9.92 -17.99 -20.89
CA GLN A 122 9.26 -18.31 -22.17
C GLN A 122 9.59 -17.32 -23.28
N ILE A 123 9.78 -16.05 -22.95
CA ILE A 123 9.93 -14.97 -23.95
C ILE A 123 11.41 -14.61 -24.12
N ILE A 124 12.16 -14.48 -23.02
CA ILE A 124 13.56 -14.06 -23.06
C ILE A 124 14.49 -15.24 -23.36
N ALA A 125 14.20 -16.46 -22.87
CA ALA A 125 15.04 -17.63 -23.15
C ALA A 125 14.79 -18.26 -24.54
N ASN A 126 13.58 -18.12 -25.11
CA ASN A 126 13.22 -18.65 -26.44
C ASN A 126 13.65 -17.70 -27.58
N LYS A 127 14.86 -17.13 -27.48
CA LYS A 127 15.44 -16.16 -28.44
C LYS A 127 15.64 -16.73 -29.86
N ASN A 128 15.53 -18.04 -30.06
CA ASN A 128 15.77 -18.73 -31.33
C ASN A 128 14.50 -19.14 -32.10
N SER A 129 13.30 -18.71 -31.68
CA SER A 129 12.09 -19.04 -32.43
C SER A 129 12.04 -18.31 -33.77
N PHE A 130 12.18 -19.08 -34.86
CA PHE A 130 12.00 -18.71 -36.27
C PHE A 130 10.76 -17.83 -36.56
N LEU A 131 9.73 -17.91 -35.70
CA LEU A 131 8.56 -17.02 -35.69
C LEU A 131 8.88 -15.53 -35.50
N ASN A 132 9.88 -15.17 -34.67
CA ASN A 132 10.26 -13.77 -34.45
C ASN A 132 10.96 -13.17 -35.69
N PHE A 133 11.66 -14.00 -36.46
CA PHE A 133 12.27 -13.63 -37.74
C PHE A 133 11.21 -13.42 -38.83
N LEU A 134 10.16 -14.26 -38.86
CA LEU A 134 9.04 -14.13 -39.80
C LEU A 134 8.11 -12.94 -39.52
N ASN A 135 7.91 -12.57 -38.25
CA ASN A 135 7.03 -11.47 -37.87
C ASN A 135 7.70 -10.08 -37.89
N GLY A 136 8.99 -9.99 -38.22
CA GLY A 136 9.71 -8.71 -38.29
C GLY A 136 9.81 -7.93 -36.97
N THR A 137 9.47 -8.57 -35.85
CA THR A 137 9.53 -7.99 -34.51
C THR A 137 10.94 -8.07 -33.95
N ASN A 138 11.53 -6.90 -33.67
CA ASN A 138 12.84 -6.83 -33.03
C ASN A 138 12.76 -7.38 -31.60
N PRO A 139 13.58 -8.40 -31.23
CA PRO A 139 13.53 -9.02 -29.91
C PRO A 139 13.79 -8.01 -28.79
N GLU A 140 14.67 -7.04 -29.03
CA GLU A 140 14.99 -5.94 -28.12
C GLU A 140 13.77 -5.07 -27.79
N THR A 141 12.91 -4.80 -28.78
CA THR A 141 11.69 -3.99 -28.56
C THR A 141 10.64 -4.72 -27.73
N ILE A 142 10.57 -6.05 -27.85
CA ILE A 142 9.68 -6.90 -27.06
C ILE A 142 10.16 -6.95 -25.61
N GLU A 143 11.46 -7.15 -25.39
CA GLU A 143 12.08 -7.17 -24.07
C GLU A 143 11.86 -5.84 -23.32
N LEU A 144 12.09 -4.70 -24.00
CA LEU A 144 11.84 -3.36 -23.44
C LEU A 144 10.38 -3.14 -23.05
N HIS A 145 9.43 -3.61 -23.87
CA HIS A 145 8.00 -3.49 -23.55
C HIS A 145 7.64 -4.28 -22.29
N TYR A 146 8.09 -5.55 -22.18
CA TYR A 146 7.83 -6.35 -20.99
C TYR A 146 8.47 -5.76 -19.74
N LYS A 147 9.70 -5.25 -19.87
CA LYS A 147 10.38 -4.52 -18.80
C LYS A 147 9.52 -3.35 -18.34
N SER A 148 9.14 -2.44 -19.24
CA SER A 148 8.30 -1.28 -18.89
C SER A 148 6.95 -1.64 -18.23
N VAL A 149 6.27 -2.68 -18.72
CA VAL A 149 5.02 -3.16 -18.08
C VAL A 149 5.28 -3.71 -16.68
N ASN A 150 6.39 -4.41 -16.49
CA ASN A 150 6.78 -4.94 -15.19
C ASN A 150 7.02 -3.82 -14.18
N GLU A 151 7.77 -2.81 -14.60
CA GLU A 151 8.08 -1.62 -13.81
C GLU A 151 6.83 -0.91 -13.31
N PHE A 152 5.89 -0.67 -14.22
CA PHE A 152 4.61 -0.06 -13.88
C PHE A 152 3.85 -0.86 -12.82
N ARG A 153 3.75 -2.19 -12.99
CA ARG A 153 3.02 -3.07 -12.06
C ARG A 153 3.65 -3.17 -10.69
N LEU A 154 4.98 -3.23 -10.64
CA LEU A 154 5.73 -3.15 -9.39
C LEU A 154 5.47 -1.83 -8.66
N GLY A 155 5.42 -0.72 -9.40
CA GLY A 155 5.02 0.58 -8.86
C GLY A 155 3.62 0.58 -8.25
N VAL A 156 2.65 -0.07 -8.91
CA VAL A 156 1.28 -0.24 -8.39
C VAL A 156 1.28 -1.04 -7.08
N LEU A 157 1.97 -2.19 -7.03
CA LEU A 157 2.07 -3.01 -5.80
C LEU A 157 2.75 -2.25 -4.66
N ARG A 158 3.81 -1.49 -4.94
CA ARG A 158 4.47 -0.65 -3.95
C ARG A 158 3.51 0.39 -3.38
N SER A 159 2.76 1.06 -4.25
CA SER A 159 1.78 2.06 -3.80
C SER A 159 0.74 1.44 -2.85
N LEU A 160 0.21 0.25 -3.19
CA LEU A 160 -0.73 -0.49 -2.34
C LEU A 160 -0.12 -0.85 -0.99
N SER A 161 1.12 -1.33 -0.98
CA SER A 161 1.83 -1.67 0.27
C SER A 161 2.07 -0.45 1.16
N ILE A 162 2.41 0.71 0.58
CA ILE A 162 2.54 1.98 1.33
C ILE A 162 1.19 2.37 1.95
N TRP A 163 0.10 2.23 1.21
CA TRP A 163 -1.25 2.53 1.71
C TRP A 163 -1.69 1.58 2.83
N LEU A 164 -1.44 0.28 2.68
CA LEU A 164 -1.67 -0.72 3.73
C LEU A 164 -0.89 -0.38 5.00
N ASN A 165 0.42 -0.10 4.88
CA ASN A 165 1.24 0.30 6.02
C ASN A 165 0.72 1.57 6.69
N LYS A 166 0.32 2.58 5.91
CA LYS A 166 -0.22 3.83 6.46
C LYS A 166 -1.48 3.57 7.28
N ILE A 167 -2.43 2.79 6.75
CA ILE A 167 -3.68 2.45 7.44
C ILE A 167 -3.39 1.63 8.70
N SER A 168 -2.51 0.63 8.58
CA SER A 168 -2.09 -0.19 9.70
C SER A 168 -1.45 0.64 10.81
N ASN A 169 -0.55 1.57 10.48
CA ASN A 169 0.10 2.45 11.45
C ASN A 169 -0.90 3.38 12.14
N GLN A 170 -1.86 3.93 11.40
CA GLN A 170 -2.92 4.74 12.00
C GLN A 170 -3.74 3.92 13.01
N PHE A 171 -4.10 2.68 12.67
CA PHE A 171 -4.82 1.80 13.58
C PHE A 171 -3.99 1.42 14.82
N THR A 172 -2.72 1.05 14.65
CA THR A 172 -1.81 0.76 15.77
C THR A 172 -1.68 1.94 16.71
N ASN A 173 -1.59 3.17 16.19
CA ASN A 173 -1.51 4.37 17.03
C ASN A 173 -2.76 4.54 17.90
N LEU A 174 -3.96 4.31 17.34
CA LEU A 174 -5.21 4.36 18.11
C LEU A 174 -5.22 3.33 19.25
N GLN A 175 -4.81 2.09 18.96
CA GLN A 175 -4.72 1.05 19.98
C GLN A 175 -3.68 1.35 21.06
N GLN A 176 -2.55 1.96 20.69
CA GLN A 176 -1.52 2.40 21.63
C GLN A 176 -2.05 3.52 22.54
N GLU A 177 -2.78 4.49 22.00
CA GLU A 177 -3.45 5.53 22.80
C GLU A 177 -4.45 4.92 23.79
N ARG A 178 -5.26 3.95 23.35
CA ARG A 178 -6.20 3.21 24.22
C ARG A 178 -5.51 2.51 25.38
N ILE A 179 -4.43 1.76 25.12
CA ILE A 179 -3.66 1.11 26.19
C ILE A 179 -3.06 2.13 27.15
N ALA A 180 -2.47 3.21 26.61
CA ALA A 180 -1.86 4.25 27.43
C ALA A 180 -2.89 4.94 28.33
N PHE A 181 -4.12 5.12 27.84
CA PHE A 181 -5.23 5.64 28.62
C PHE A 181 -5.70 4.66 29.70
N GLN A 182 -5.93 3.39 29.35
CA GLN A 182 -6.33 2.35 30.31
C GLN A 182 -5.32 2.20 31.46
N ARG A 183 -4.01 2.20 31.16
CA ARG A 183 -2.96 2.15 32.19
C ARG A 183 -2.98 3.37 33.11
N LYS A 184 -3.27 4.56 32.58
CA LYS A 184 -3.38 5.79 33.39
C LYS A 184 -4.62 5.77 34.27
N PHE A 185 -5.74 5.30 33.73
CA PHE A 185 -6.97 5.13 34.49
C PHE A 185 -6.80 4.10 35.61
N GLU A 186 -6.20 2.95 35.31
CA GLU A 186 -5.85 1.92 36.31
C GLU A 186 -4.96 2.48 37.42
N ALA A 187 -3.96 3.29 37.07
CA ALA A 187 -3.10 3.95 38.05
C ALA A 187 -3.83 5.00 38.91
N LEU A 188 -4.89 5.63 38.40
CA LEU A 188 -5.69 6.61 39.15
C LEU A 188 -6.68 5.92 40.11
N ASP A 189 -7.34 4.86 39.66
CA ASP A 189 -8.27 4.03 40.43
C ASP A 189 -7.60 3.48 41.71
N LEU A 190 -6.36 3.00 41.58
CA LEU A 190 -5.54 2.55 42.71
C LEU A 190 -5.22 3.64 43.73
N ASN A 191 -5.23 4.92 43.35
CA ASN A 191 -4.99 6.02 44.27
C ASN A 191 -6.29 6.57 44.90
N SER A 192 -7.44 6.36 44.27
CA SER A 192 -8.74 6.77 44.82
C SER A 192 -9.29 5.80 45.85
N ASP A 193 -9.06 4.50 45.71
CA ASP A 193 -9.61 3.48 46.63
C ASP A 193 -8.94 3.47 48.02
N PHE A 194 -7.77 4.10 48.18
CA PHE A 194 -7.17 4.35 49.50
C PHE A 194 -7.62 5.67 50.14
N ASN A 195 -8.40 6.49 49.42
CA ASN A 195 -9.01 7.73 49.92
C ASN A 195 -10.53 7.55 50.10
N ILE A 196 -10.94 6.49 50.79
CA ILE A 196 -12.31 6.39 51.31
C ILE A 196 -12.46 7.47 52.39
N THR A 197 -12.98 8.63 52.01
CA THR A 197 -13.56 9.59 52.95
C THR A 197 -15.00 9.12 53.21
N PRO A 198 -15.34 8.62 54.41
CA PRO A 198 -16.72 8.23 54.70
C PRO A 198 -17.62 9.47 54.72
N PRO A 199 -18.92 9.35 54.38
CA PRO A 199 -19.85 10.46 54.49
C PRO A 199 -19.92 10.89 55.96
N SER A 200 -19.66 12.18 56.17
CA SER A 200 -19.61 12.86 57.46
C SER A 200 -20.78 12.50 58.38
N PHE A 201 -20.49 11.70 59.41
CA PHE A 201 -21.16 11.79 60.69
C PHE A 201 -20.12 12.31 61.69
N GLU A 202 -20.36 13.52 62.19
CA GLU A 202 -19.56 14.14 63.23
C GLU A 202 -19.55 13.23 64.47
N VAL A 203 -18.37 12.80 64.90
CA VAL A 203 -17.82 12.90 66.27
C VAL A 203 -16.48 12.12 66.33
N GLU A 204 -15.43 12.82 66.77
CA GLU A 204 -14.12 12.32 67.26
C GLU A 204 -13.00 11.94 66.25
N PRO A 205 -11.70 12.06 66.67
CA PRO A 205 -10.62 12.55 65.82
C PRO A 205 -10.14 11.54 64.77
N PRO A 206 -9.58 12.01 63.64
CA PRO A 206 -9.27 11.16 62.50
C PRO A 206 -8.04 10.32 62.79
N VAL A 207 -8.22 8.99 62.84
CA VAL A 207 -7.11 8.06 62.64
C VAL A 207 -6.83 8.08 61.14
N LEU A 208 -5.89 8.93 60.73
CA LEU A 208 -5.34 8.95 59.37
C LEU A 208 -4.66 7.60 59.11
N LEU A 209 -5.34 6.69 58.42
CA LEU A 209 -4.74 5.49 57.86
C LEU A 209 -3.96 5.87 56.58
N SER A 210 -2.92 6.67 56.75
CA SER A 210 -1.93 6.91 55.70
C SER A 210 -1.03 5.69 55.64
N VAL A 211 -1.25 4.79 54.68
CA VAL A 211 -0.25 3.78 54.30
C VAL A 211 0.89 4.53 53.61
N SER A 212 1.76 5.14 54.42
CA SER A 212 3.00 5.72 53.96
C SER A 212 3.92 4.59 53.53
N GLN A 213 4.18 4.52 52.23
CA GLN A 213 5.30 3.78 51.67
C GLN A 213 6.60 4.44 52.15
N SER A 214 7.07 4.04 53.34
CA SER A 214 8.41 4.34 53.84
C SER A 214 9.31 3.12 53.68
N GLN A 215 10.56 3.40 53.32
CA GLN A 215 11.67 2.47 53.13
C GLN A 215 11.96 1.55 54.35
N PRO A 216 12.72 0.46 54.15
CA PRO A 216 12.54 -0.80 54.86
C PRO A 216 13.26 -0.82 56.20
N GLN A 217 12.50 -1.05 57.28
CA GLN A 217 12.85 -1.88 58.44
C GLN A 217 11.72 -1.82 59.48
N GLU A 218 10.55 -2.38 59.16
CA GLU A 218 9.70 -2.96 60.19
C GLU A 218 10.00 -4.46 60.21
N SER A 219 10.31 -4.97 61.40
CA SER A 219 10.38 -6.40 61.63
C SER A 219 9.04 -7.00 61.21
N VAL A 220 9.06 -8.09 60.44
CA VAL A 220 7.87 -8.88 60.06
C VAL A 220 6.99 -9.16 61.30
N GLN A 221 7.59 -9.26 62.49
CA GLN A 221 6.91 -9.47 63.77
C GLN A 221 6.04 -8.29 64.23
N ASP A 222 6.46 -7.05 63.94
CA ASP A 222 5.73 -5.83 64.34
C ASP A 222 4.58 -5.54 63.38
N GLU A 223 4.77 -5.80 62.08
CA GLU A 223 3.72 -5.79 61.05
C GLU A 223 2.60 -6.80 61.39
N ILE A 224 2.97 -8.03 61.77
CA ILE A 224 2.02 -9.08 62.17
C ILE A 224 1.25 -8.69 63.43
N LYS A 225 1.89 -8.02 64.41
CA LYS A 225 1.20 -7.54 65.61
C LYS A 225 0.19 -6.45 65.27
N HIS A 226 0.58 -5.49 64.45
CA HIS A 226 -0.31 -4.43 63.99
C HIS A 226 -1.51 -4.97 63.22
N TYR A 227 -1.28 -5.96 62.34
CA TYR A 227 -2.34 -6.66 61.61
C TYR A 227 -3.32 -7.38 62.54
N ASN A 228 -2.81 -8.16 63.51
CA ASN A 228 -3.66 -8.87 64.46
C ASN A 228 -4.46 -7.91 65.37
N GLU A 229 -3.86 -6.79 65.77
CA GLU A 229 -4.56 -5.78 66.57
C GLU A 229 -5.66 -5.07 65.76
N ALA A 230 -5.42 -4.79 64.48
CA ALA A 230 -6.42 -4.24 63.57
C ALA A 230 -7.57 -5.23 63.32
N MET A 231 -7.25 -6.49 63.01
CA MET A 231 -8.24 -7.55 62.80
C MET A 231 -9.08 -7.85 64.04
N SER A 232 -8.49 -7.75 65.23
CA SER A 232 -9.22 -7.93 66.50
C SER A 232 -10.19 -6.79 66.82
N LYS A 233 -10.08 -5.63 66.15
CA LYS A 233 -10.97 -4.47 66.32
C LYS A 233 -12.16 -4.48 65.35
N LEU A 234 -12.15 -5.31 64.30
CA LEU A 234 -13.27 -5.44 63.37
C LEU A 234 -14.32 -6.46 63.88
N SER A 235 -15.60 -6.20 63.60
CA SER A 235 -16.66 -7.18 63.83
C SER A 235 -16.59 -8.31 62.79
N GLN A 236 -17.16 -9.47 63.12
CA GLN A 236 -17.22 -10.62 62.20
C GLN A 236 -17.94 -10.28 60.88
N GLU A 237 -18.97 -9.42 60.93
CA GLU A 237 -19.69 -8.94 59.74
C GLU A 237 -18.82 -8.03 58.87
N GLN A 238 -18.00 -7.17 59.49
CA GLN A 238 -17.07 -6.29 58.77
C GLN A 238 -15.95 -7.08 58.08
N ILE A 239 -15.46 -8.16 58.70
CA ILE A 239 -14.47 -9.05 58.10
C ILE A 239 -15.05 -9.74 56.86
N GLN A 240 -16.28 -10.24 56.95
CA GLN A 240 -16.93 -10.91 55.82
C GLN A 240 -17.27 -9.94 54.67
N LEU A 241 -17.65 -8.70 55.00
CA LEU A 241 -17.81 -7.64 54.01
C LEU A 241 -16.48 -7.32 53.32
N LEU A 242 -15.40 -7.17 54.08
CA LEU A 242 -14.07 -6.87 53.55
C LEU A 242 -13.52 -8.00 52.68
N GLU A 243 -13.78 -9.26 53.05
CA GLU A 243 -13.44 -10.43 52.23
C GLU A 243 -14.21 -10.43 50.90
N THR A 244 -15.50 -10.07 50.93
CA THR A 244 -16.34 -9.95 49.73
C THR A 244 -15.88 -8.81 48.82
N GLU A 245 -15.58 -7.63 49.39
CA GLU A 245 -15.05 -6.47 48.66
C GLU A 245 -13.67 -6.77 48.05
N HIS A 246 -12.83 -7.50 48.78
CA HIS A 246 -11.52 -7.94 48.28
C HIS A 246 -11.66 -8.90 47.09
N GLU A 247 -12.57 -9.86 47.17
CA GLU A 247 -12.85 -10.79 46.06
C GLU A 247 -13.42 -10.05 44.84
N GLU A 248 -14.31 -9.08 45.04
CA GLU A 248 -14.84 -8.22 43.98
C GLU A 248 -13.73 -7.39 43.32
N LEU A 249 -12.85 -6.78 44.10
CA LEU A 249 -11.70 -6.02 43.61
C LEU A 249 -10.75 -6.90 42.79
N LEU A 250 -10.43 -8.10 43.29
CA LEU A 250 -9.59 -9.06 42.56
C LEU A 250 -10.22 -9.48 41.24
N ASN A 251 -11.53 -9.75 41.22
CA ASN A 251 -12.24 -10.09 39.99
C ASN A 251 -12.23 -8.93 38.99
N MET A 252 -12.49 -7.71 39.45
CA MET A 252 -12.38 -6.51 38.61
C MET A 252 -10.98 -6.35 38.03
N LYS A 253 -9.92 -6.57 38.82
CA LYS A 253 -8.53 -6.52 38.36
C LYS A 253 -8.22 -7.58 37.33
N ASN A 254 -8.68 -8.81 37.55
CA ASN A 254 -8.49 -9.89 36.59
C ASN A 254 -9.16 -9.55 35.24
N ASP A 255 -10.36 -8.96 35.27
CA ASP A 255 -11.05 -8.57 34.05
C ASP A 255 -10.42 -7.35 33.36
N GLN A 256 -9.87 -6.39 34.11
CA GLN A 256 -9.06 -5.30 33.56
C GLN A 256 -7.80 -5.85 32.86
N LEU A 257 -7.08 -6.78 33.49
CA LEU A 257 -5.89 -7.40 32.91
C LEU A 257 -6.18 -8.16 31.62
N LYS A 258 -7.27 -8.94 31.58
CA LYS A 258 -7.70 -9.65 30.36
C LYS A 258 -7.98 -8.69 29.21
N LYS A 259 -8.57 -7.52 29.48
CA LYS A 259 -8.83 -6.48 28.46
C LYS A 259 -7.52 -5.95 27.88
N VAL A 260 -6.58 -5.57 28.74
CA VAL A 260 -5.26 -5.07 28.32
C VAL A 260 -4.49 -6.16 27.54
N GLU A 261 -4.56 -7.42 27.98
CA GLU A 261 -3.97 -8.55 27.28
C GLU A 261 -4.56 -8.72 25.87
N ASN A 262 -5.88 -8.64 25.72
CA ASN A 262 -6.54 -8.77 24.42
C ASN A 262 -6.14 -7.66 23.44
N ILE A 263 -6.03 -6.42 23.91
CA ILE A 263 -5.59 -5.29 23.07
C ILE A 263 -4.12 -5.47 22.68
N ASN A 264 -3.25 -5.86 23.62
CA ASN A 264 -1.84 -6.16 23.31
C ASN A 264 -1.72 -7.26 22.25
N LYS A 265 -2.50 -8.33 22.36
CA LYS A 265 -2.52 -9.41 21.35
C LYS A 265 -2.90 -8.86 19.98
N THR A 266 -3.95 -8.05 19.90
CA THR A 266 -4.41 -7.44 18.66
C THR A 266 -3.35 -6.53 18.04
N ILE A 267 -2.68 -5.70 18.84
CA ILE A 267 -1.56 -4.86 18.40
C ILE A 267 -0.42 -5.73 17.85
N MET A 268 -0.02 -6.79 18.55
CA MET A 268 1.09 -7.65 18.14
C MET A 268 0.81 -8.33 16.80
N GLU A 269 -0.43 -8.75 16.56
CA GLU A 269 -0.86 -9.30 15.27
C GLU A 269 -0.75 -8.25 14.15
N VAL A 270 -1.21 -7.01 14.38
CA VAL A 270 -1.11 -5.92 13.40
C VAL A 270 0.36 -5.55 13.13
N VAL A 271 1.20 -5.49 14.15
CA VAL A 271 2.64 -5.25 14.03
C VAL A 271 3.34 -6.37 13.24
N SER A 272 2.91 -7.61 13.40
CA SER A 272 3.39 -8.72 12.57
C SER A 272 3.07 -8.49 11.08
N LEU A 273 1.84 -8.06 10.75
CA LEU A 273 1.46 -7.70 9.38
C LEU A 273 2.29 -6.53 8.85
N GLN A 274 2.55 -5.50 9.67
CA GLN A 274 3.41 -4.36 9.31
C GLN A 274 4.84 -4.80 9.00
N ASN A 275 5.43 -5.64 9.85
CA ASN A 275 6.79 -6.15 9.64
C ASN A 275 6.89 -6.93 8.33
N GLU A 276 5.88 -7.72 8.01
CA GLU A 276 5.81 -8.44 6.74
C GLU A 276 5.70 -7.48 5.55
N LEU A 277 4.82 -6.47 5.63
CA LEU A 277 4.69 -5.44 4.60
C LEU A 277 5.98 -4.62 4.43
N ALA A 278 6.68 -4.30 5.53
CA ALA A 278 7.95 -3.60 5.53
C ALA A 278 9.07 -4.43 4.88
N SER A 279 9.11 -5.73 5.17
CA SER A 279 9.99 -6.69 4.49
C SER A 279 9.73 -6.70 2.98
N HIS A 280 8.45 -6.76 2.56
CA HIS A 280 8.09 -6.67 1.15
C HIS A 280 8.47 -5.34 0.50
N LEU A 281 8.30 -4.21 1.20
CA LEU A 281 8.76 -2.90 0.71
C LEU A 281 10.28 -2.83 0.55
N SER A 282 11.04 -3.43 1.46
CA SER A 282 12.50 -3.49 1.38
C SER A 282 12.95 -4.24 0.12
N VAL A 283 12.39 -5.44 -0.11
CA VAL A 283 12.65 -6.25 -1.32
C VAL A 283 12.25 -5.48 -2.59
N GLN A 284 11.08 -4.82 -2.59
CA GLN A 284 10.64 -4.01 -3.73
C GLN A 284 11.50 -2.77 -3.96
N SER A 285 12.04 -2.15 -2.89
CA SER A 285 12.90 -0.96 -3.01
C SER A 285 14.24 -1.30 -3.65
N GLN A 286 14.82 -2.46 -3.34
CA GLN A 286 16.04 -2.93 -3.98
C GLN A 286 15.84 -3.15 -5.49
N ASN A 287 14.70 -3.71 -5.89
CA ASN A 287 14.35 -3.87 -7.31
C ASN A 287 14.11 -2.53 -8.01
N ILE A 288 13.58 -1.52 -7.31
CA ILE A 288 13.30 -0.21 -7.88
C ILE A 288 14.54 0.66 -8.04
N ASN A 289 15.53 0.57 -7.15
CA ASN A 289 16.80 1.29 -7.37
C ASN A 289 17.46 0.81 -8.67
N ASN A 290 17.49 -0.52 -8.86
CA ASN A 290 17.92 -1.11 -10.14
C ASN A 290 17.02 -0.67 -11.31
N MET A 291 15.74 -0.38 -11.08
CA MET A 291 14.77 0.05 -12.09
C MET A 291 14.93 1.52 -12.48
N MET A 292 15.21 2.40 -11.52
CA MET A 292 15.41 3.84 -11.75
C MET A 292 16.67 4.08 -12.57
N ASP A 293 17.74 3.33 -12.28
CA ASP A 293 18.95 3.31 -13.11
C ASP A 293 18.66 2.82 -14.53
N ASN A 294 17.69 1.93 -14.69
CA ASN A 294 17.26 1.40 -15.99
C ASN A 294 16.26 2.29 -16.75
N GLN A 295 15.60 3.23 -16.08
CA GLN A 295 14.51 4.04 -16.67
C GLN A 295 15.07 5.08 -17.64
N ASP A 296 16.22 5.66 -17.33
CA ASP A 296 16.96 6.56 -18.22
C ASP A 296 17.37 5.82 -19.51
N ASP A 297 17.82 4.57 -19.37
CA ASP A 297 18.15 3.71 -20.51
C ASP A 297 16.91 3.34 -21.33
N ILE A 298 15.77 3.06 -20.69
CA ILE A 298 14.51 2.72 -21.38
C ILE A 298 13.98 3.91 -22.18
N GLU A 299 13.99 5.13 -21.65
CA GLU A 299 13.51 6.31 -22.38
C GLU A 299 14.36 6.56 -23.64
N VAL A 300 15.68 6.45 -23.50
CA VAL A 300 16.63 6.57 -24.61
C VAL A 300 16.39 5.46 -25.64
N ASN A 301 16.24 4.22 -25.19
CA ASN A 301 16.04 3.07 -26.08
C ASN A 301 14.67 3.07 -26.77
N ILE A 302 13.60 3.54 -26.12
CA ILE A 302 12.27 3.71 -26.75
C ILE A 302 12.32 4.80 -27.84
N LYS A 303 12.96 5.94 -27.57
CA LYS A 303 13.13 7.00 -28.59
C LYS A 303 13.92 6.47 -29.79
N GLN A 304 14.95 5.68 -29.54
CA GLN A 304 15.73 5.04 -30.60
C GLN A 304 14.92 3.95 -31.34
N GLY A 305 14.15 3.13 -30.64
CA GLY A 305 13.26 2.12 -31.21
C GLY A 305 12.20 2.71 -32.12
N ASN A 306 11.52 3.78 -31.70
CA ASN A 306 10.56 4.52 -32.55
C ASN A 306 11.23 5.12 -33.79
N LYS A 307 12.47 5.62 -33.65
CA LYS A 307 13.27 6.09 -34.80
C LYS A 307 13.67 4.94 -35.73
N GLN A 308 13.87 3.73 -35.21
CA GLN A 308 14.15 2.54 -36.02
C GLN A 308 12.89 2.01 -36.72
N LEU A 309 11.73 1.98 -36.05
CA LEU A 309 10.44 1.60 -36.64
C LEU A 309 10.06 2.51 -37.81
N THR A 310 10.19 3.83 -37.65
CA THR A 310 9.95 4.80 -38.74
C THR A 310 10.94 4.63 -39.90
N LYS A 311 12.20 4.27 -39.62
CA LYS A 311 13.18 3.95 -40.66
C LYS A 311 12.88 2.62 -41.36
N ALA A 312 12.41 1.61 -40.63
CA ALA A 312 12.03 0.31 -41.15
C ALA A 312 10.80 0.40 -42.06
N GLN A 313 9.77 1.16 -41.66
CA GLN A 313 8.60 1.45 -42.49
C GLN A 313 8.99 2.16 -43.79
N LYS A 314 9.89 3.14 -43.73
CA LYS A 314 10.44 3.81 -44.92
C LYS A 314 11.22 2.85 -45.82
N LYS A 315 11.94 1.87 -45.26
CA LYS A 315 12.66 0.84 -46.02
C LYS A 315 11.71 -0.17 -46.66
N ALA A 316 10.66 -0.62 -45.96
CA ALA A 316 9.63 -1.50 -46.50
C ALA A 316 8.91 -0.86 -47.71
N GLY A 317 8.53 0.42 -47.60
CA GLY A 317 7.96 1.16 -48.72
C GLY A 317 8.93 1.34 -49.90
N LYS A 318 10.23 1.44 -49.65
CA LYS A 318 11.26 1.46 -50.71
C LYS A 318 11.46 0.10 -51.38
N ALA A 319 11.43 -0.98 -50.60
CA ALA A 319 11.54 -2.34 -51.12
C ALA A 319 10.35 -2.70 -52.03
N ALA A 320 9.12 -2.36 -51.61
CA ALA A 320 7.93 -2.55 -52.44
C ALA A 320 8.03 -1.80 -53.77
N LYS A 321 8.45 -0.52 -53.74
CA LYS A 321 8.68 0.28 -54.95
C LYS A 321 9.75 -0.35 -55.86
N LEU A 322 10.84 -0.85 -55.29
CA LEU A 322 11.91 -1.51 -56.06
C LEU A 322 11.39 -2.77 -56.76
N THR A 323 10.59 -3.59 -56.09
CA THR A 323 9.98 -4.79 -56.67
C THR A 323 9.06 -4.45 -57.84
N THR A 324 8.23 -3.40 -57.71
CA THR A 324 7.37 -2.92 -58.81
C THR A 324 8.20 -2.43 -60.01
N TYR A 325 9.26 -1.65 -59.79
CA TYR A 325 10.14 -1.20 -60.88
C TYR A 325 10.88 -2.36 -61.56
N SER A 326 11.31 -3.36 -60.79
CA SER A 326 11.93 -4.57 -61.34
C SER A 326 10.96 -5.38 -62.21
N ALA A 327 9.70 -5.52 -61.77
CA ALA A 327 8.65 -6.20 -62.55
C ALA A 327 8.34 -5.46 -63.87
N ILE A 328 8.29 -4.13 -63.84
CA ILE A 328 8.09 -3.30 -65.05
C ILE A 328 9.29 -3.45 -65.99
N PHE A 329 10.51 -3.40 -65.47
CA PHE A 329 11.73 -3.55 -66.27
C PHE A 329 11.80 -4.93 -66.95
N ILE A 330 11.48 -6.00 -66.21
CA ILE A 330 11.39 -7.36 -66.75
C ILE A 330 10.29 -7.46 -67.80
N GLY A 331 9.13 -6.81 -67.59
CA GLY A 331 8.05 -6.76 -68.57
C GLY A 331 8.46 -6.07 -69.88
N ILE A 332 9.18 -4.95 -69.80
CA ILE A 332 9.71 -4.23 -70.97
C ILE A 332 10.79 -5.08 -71.69
N LEU A 333 11.65 -5.76 -70.93
CA LEU A 333 12.69 -6.63 -71.47
C LEU A 333 12.09 -7.81 -72.25
N LEU A 334 10.99 -8.41 -71.76
CA LEU A 334 10.24 -9.44 -72.49
C LEU A 334 9.61 -8.89 -73.77
N LEU A 335 9.06 -7.67 -73.74
CA LEU A 335 8.45 -7.03 -74.92
C LEU A 335 9.50 -6.74 -76.01
N LEU A 336 10.71 -6.34 -75.63
CA LEU A 336 11.81 -6.15 -76.59
C LEU A 336 12.33 -7.46 -77.17
N LEU A 337 12.37 -8.53 -76.37
CA LEU A 337 12.71 -9.88 -76.84
C LEU A 337 11.70 -10.40 -77.85
N ASP A 338 10.40 -10.17 -77.60
CA ASP A 338 9.31 -10.55 -78.51
C ASP A 338 9.29 -9.70 -79.79
N TYR A 339 9.72 -8.43 -79.72
CA TYR A 339 9.85 -7.57 -80.90
C TYR A 339 11.01 -7.95 -81.82
N ILE A 340 12.06 -8.58 -81.27
CA ILE A 340 13.26 -8.97 -82.02
C ILE A 340 13.19 -10.41 -82.56
N SER A 341 12.33 -11.25 -81.95
CA SER A 341 12.04 -12.61 -82.41
C SER A 341 10.94 -12.62 -83.47
#